data_AF-A0A9W9Z2F5-F1
#
_entry.id   AF-A0A9W9Z2F5-F1
#
_cell.length_a   1.000
_cell.length_b   1.000
_cell.length_c   1.000
_cell.angle_alpha   90.00
_cell.angle_beta   90.00
_cell.angle_gamma   90.00
#
_symmetry.space_group_name_H-M   'P 1'
#
loop_
_entity.id
_entity.type
_entity.pdbx_description
1 polymer ?
#
loop_
_entity_poly.entity_id
_entity_poly.type
_entity_poly.pdbx_seq_one_letter_code
_entity_poly.pdbx_strand_id
1 'polypeptide(L)'
;MDAEYDRLESELRRKSNPKRNANIFSILSFWWVGELLAIGNKRPLENDDLFYLLDEDKTQTSTEKLQRTWNEETTSFASNKRKNGHRLLNAIIRAFPYTDYMVIVSTALLAGVCNVLQPVFLSLLLSELMKSSDEEFWWAYIYAAGICLSSFVRAIATHQWNYHAYLMALRWKSATIGIVYKKMEEPSIDRLVNEGNLEEEFKRLEIAEEDRVIGYISWKLYWHYMRAGMRCILAVAVITLLLIVQGSLILPDWWLLHLTSRSHDQQHQIEDLYIYGGLVGGAVSLSIIRAAVFLNALINSSKHLHNSMLSEILKATVLFFDTNPIGRILNRFSRDIGIVDELLPDVFLEAVQIVLFCVGAVVLPSILNPWIILPATPLMMIFIVIGRYFLKTSRDLRRLEGVNRSPVLSHFSDTLMGLVTIRAYKREDAFLKALYRYQDDHNQIWFSILSTTRWLGVRLDMICVSFVTSVVFLAIATQSGSGKSR
;
A
#
# COMPACT_ATOMS: atom_id res chain seq x y z
N MET A 1 36.44 -22.92 -0.56
CA MET A 1 35.64 -21.72 -0.86
C MET A 1 34.20 -22.13 -1.17
N ASP A 2 33.91 -22.90 -2.23
CA ASP A 2 32.52 -23.33 -2.53
C ASP A 2 31.89 -24.19 -1.42
N ALA A 3 32.63 -25.13 -0.83
CA ALA A 3 32.11 -25.96 0.28
C ALA A 3 31.88 -25.19 1.60
N GLU A 4 32.55 -24.04 1.77
CA GLU A 4 32.40 -23.16 2.93
C GLU A 4 31.24 -22.17 2.70
N TYR A 5 31.09 -21.71 1.46
CA TYR A 5 29.94 -20.96 0.98
C TYR A 5 28.65 -21.78 1.07
N ASP A 6 28.66 -23.04 0.61
CA ASP A 6 27.55 -23.98 0.75
C ASP A 6 27.23 -24.30 2.22
N ARG A 7 28.24 -24.35 3.09
CA ARG A 7 28.04 -24.51 4.55
C ARG A 7 27.39 -23.29 5.17
N LEU A 8 27.89 -22.10 4.87
CA LEU A 8 27.31 -20.82 5.31
C LEU A 8 25.89 -20.66 4.78
N GLU A 9 25.65 -21.00 3.52
CA GLU A 9 24.31 -21.00 2.92
C GLU A 9 23.41 -22.04 3.59
N SER A 10 23.92 -23.20 4.00
CA SER A 10 23.18 -24.22 4.76
C SER A 10 22.88 -23.80 6.21
N GLU A 11 23.77 -23.03 6.86
CA GLU A 11 23.59 -22.47 8.20
C GLU A 11 22.66 -21.25 8.17
N LEU A 12 22.71 -20.42 7.12
CA LEU A 12 21.75 -19.36 6.84
C LEU A 12 20.36 -19.95 6.55
N ARG A 13 20.28 -21.06 5.80
CA ARG A 13 19.05 -21.86 5.61
C ARG A 13 18.49 -22.45 6.92
N ARG A 14 19.26 -22.53 8.02
CA ARG A 14 18.75 -22.97 9.34
C ARG A 14 17.90 -21.92 10.06
N LYS A 15 17.98 -20.62 9.72
CA LYS A 15 16.99 -19.63 10.18
C LYS A 15 15.69 -19.80 9.39
N SER A 16 14.86 -20.74 9.82
CA SER A 16 13.55 -20.99 9.18
C SER A 16 12.67 -19.74 9.24
N ASN A 17 11.97 -19.43 8.15
CA ASN A 17 10.95 -18.37 8.14
C ASN A 17 9.96 -18.57 9.30
N PRO A 18 9.82 -17.61 10.24
CA PRO A 18 9.01 -17.79 11.45
C PRO A 18 7.53 -18.03 11.14
N LYS A 19 7.04 -17.64 9.95
CA LYS A 19 5.70 -17.98 9.47
C LYS A 19 5.46 -19.49 9.36
N ARG A 20 6.49 -20.28 9.03
CA ARG A 20 6.38 -21.74 8.83
C ARG A 20 6.03 -22.48 10.13
N ASN A 21 6.59 -22.03 11.24
CA ASN A 21 6.41 -22.64 12.56
C ASN A 21 5.36 -21.91 13.41
N ALA A 22 4.75 -20.86 12.87
CA ALA A 22 3.75 -20.06 13.55
C ALA A 22 2.43 -20.84 13.70
N ASN A 23 1.80 -20.73 14.86
CA ASN A 23 0.45 -21.24 15.06
C ASN A 23 -0.59 -20.39 14.28
N ILE A 24 -1.81 -20.92 14.16
CA ILE A 24 -2.86 -20.27 13.36
C ILE A 24 -3.19 -18.85 13.84
N PHE A 25 -3.16 -18.61 15.16
CA PHE A 25 -3.39 -17.28 15.74
C PHE A 25 -2.29 -16.29 15.38
N SER A 26 -1.03 -16.72 15.39
CA SER A 26 0.11 -15.91 14.99
C SER A 26 0.07 -15.59 13.50
N ILE A 27 -0.36 -16.54 12.66
CA ILE A 27 -0.56 -16.32 11.22
C ILE A 27 -1.69 -15.30 10.98
N LEU A 28 -2.86 -15.51 11.61
CA LEU A 28 -4.03 -14.64 11.43
C LEU A 28 -3.79 -13.22 11.94
N SER A 29 -3.04 -13.09 13.03
CA SER A 29 -2.70 -11.80 13.63
C SER A 29 -1.36 -11.22 13.18
N PHE A 30 -0.62 -11.89 12.28
CA PHE A 30 0.75 -11.53 11.91
C PHE A 30 1.72 -11.37 13.11
N TRP A 31 1.49 -12.07 14.22
CA TRP A 31 2.32 -11.92 15.43
C TRP A 31 3.79 -12.29 15.22
N TRP A 32 4.06 -13.27 14.36
CA TRP A 32 5.40 -13.70 13.97
C TRP A 32 6.28 -12.58 13.38
N VAL A 33 5.71 -11.46 12.93
CA VAL A 33 6.44 -10.29 12.41
C VAL A 33 7.04 -9.42 13.53
N GLY A 34 6.57 -9.59 14.77
CA GLY A 34 6.91 -8.71 15.89
C GLY A 34 8.41 -8.61 16.18
N GLU A 35 9.17 -9.68 15.97
CA GLU A 35 10.62 -9.71 16.19
C GLU A 35 11.37 -8.76 15.23
N LEU A 36 11.02 -8.77 13.94
CA LEU A 36 11.60 -7.86 12.95
C LEU A 36 11.35 -6.39 13.31
N LEU A 37 10.13 -6.07 13.77
CA LEU A 37 9.81 -4.73 14.23
C LEU A 37 10.61 -4.34 15.47
N ALA A 38 10.82 -5.27 16.40
CA ALA A 38 11.61 -5.04 17.60
C ALA A 38 13.09 -4.78 17.27
N ILE A 39 13.65 -5.50 16.30
CA ILE A 39 15.02 -5.30 15.82
C ILE A 39 15.14 -3.91 15.17
N GLY A 40 14.26 -3.58 14.22
CA GLY A 40 14.29 -2.27 13.54
C GLY A 40 14.08 -1.08 14.47
N ASN A 41 13.39 -1.28 15.61
CA ASN A 41 13.28 -0.23 16.62
C ASN A 41 14.54 -0.08 17.50
N LYS A 42 15.40 -1.11 17.60
CA LYS A 42 16.65 -1.05 18.36
C LYS A 42 17.82 -0.55 17.51
N ARG A 43 17.96 -1.04 16.29
CA ARG A 43 19.04 -0.69 15.36
C ARG A 43 18.56 -0.69 13.90
N PRO A 44 19.28 -0.03 12.98
CA PRO A 44 19.00 -0.13 11.55
C PRO A 44 18.99 -1.58 11.07
N LEU A 45 18.02 -1.93 10.23
CA LEU A 45 17.92 -3.27 9.62
C LEU A 45 18.98 -3.50 8.55
N GLU A 46 19.51 -4.72 8.52
CA GLU A 46 20.38 -5.25 7.47
C GLU A 46 19.67 -6.38 6.70
N ASN A 47 20.23 -6.79 5.55
CA ASN A 47 19.64 -7.87 4.74
C ASN A 47 19.53 -9.18 5.53
N ASP A 48 20.50 -9.46 6.41
CA ASP A 48 20.55 -10.69 7.23
C ASP A 48 19.49 -10.75 8.34
N ASP A 49 18.83 -9.62 8.64
CA ASP A 49 17.74 -9.53 9.61
C ASP A 49 16.38 -9.90 9.00
N LEU A 50 16.29 -9.98 7.67
CA LEU A 50 15.04 -10.20 6.96
C LEU A 50 14.60 -11.66 6.99
N PHE A 51 13.32 -11.88 6.73
CA PHE A 51 12.78 -13.23 6.63
C PHE A 51 13.22 -13.91 5.34
N TYR A 52 13.82 -15.09 5.45
CA TYR A 52 14.05 -15.96 4.31
C TYR A 52 12.74 -16.28 3.59
N LEU A 53 12.77 -16.28 2.26
CA LEU A 53 11.61 -16.67 1.46
C LEU A 53 11.27 -18.14 1.67
N LEU A 54 9.97 -18.44 1.67
CA LEU A 54 9.51 -19.80 1.51
C LEU A 54 9.84 -20.28 0.09
N ASP A 55 10.02 -21.59 -0.10
CA ASP A 55 10.37 -22.14 -1.42
C ASP A 55 9.33 -21.78 -2.50
N GLU A 56 8.06 -21.61 -2.11
CA GLU A 56 7.00 -21.17 -3.01
C GLU A 56 7.12 -19.72 -3.49
N ASP A 57 7.80 -18.88 -2.71
CA ASP A 57 7.96 -17.44 -2.96
C ASP A 57 9.29 -17.11 -3.64
N LYS A 58 10.17 -18.11 -3.83
CA LYS A 58 11.43 -17.95 -4.56
C LYS A 58 11.19 -17.68 -6.03
N THR A 59 12.05 -16.86 -6.61
CA THR A 59 12.00 -16.44 -8.01
C THR A 59 12.18 -17.63 -8.92
N GLN A 60 13.18 -18.48 -8.66
CA GLN A 60 13.43 -19.68 -9.46
C GLN A 60 12.19 -20.56 -9.57
N THR A 61 11.58 -20.90 -8.44
CA THR A 61 10.39 -21.76 -8.39
C THR A 61 9.21 -21.12 -9.11
N SER A 62 9.00 -19.82 -8.94
CA SER A 62 7.93 -19.08 -9.62
C SER A 62 8.15 -19.04 -11.15
N THR A 63 9.38 -18.81 -11.60
CA THR A 63 9.76 -18.79 -13.02
C THR A 63 9.62 -20.16 -13.66
N GLU A 64 10.06 -21.23 -13.00
CA GLU A 64 9.93 -22.61 -13.51
C GLU A 64 8.47 -23.05 -13.66
N LYS A 65 7.62 -22.73 -12.67
CA LYS A 65 6.17 -22.98 -12.74
C LYS A 65 5.55 -22.28 -13.95
N LEU A 66 5.85 -20.99 -14.12
CA LEU A 66 5.32 -20.22 -15.23
C LEU A 66 5.82 -20.74 -16.59
N GLN A 67 7.11 -21.09 -16.68
CA GLN A 67 7.71 -21.61 -17.91
C GLN A 67 7.03 -22.91 -18.33
N ARG A 68 6.76 -23.80 -17.37
CA ARG A 68 6.08 -25.07 -17.63
C ARG A 68 4.68 -24.83 -18.20
N THR A 69 3.87 -24.00 -17.55
CA THR A 69 2.51 -23.68 -18.03
C THR A 69 2.52 -22.94 -19.37
N TRP A 70 3.51 -22.08 -19.60
CA TRP A 70 3.69 -21.39 -20.88
C TRP A 70 4.01 -22.38 -22.02
N ASN A 71 4.88 -23.35 -21.76
CA ASN A 71 5.22 -24.39 -22.74
C ASN A 71 4.01 -25.30 -23.04
N GLU A 72 3.21 -25.64 -22.02
CA GLU A 72 1.98 -26.41 -22.18
C GLU A 72 0.92 -25.65 -23.01
N GLU A 73 0.74 -24.34 -22.76
CA GLU A 73 -0.17 -23.51 -23.56
C GLU A 73 0.30 -23.37 -25.01
N THR A 74 1.57 -23.03 -25.22
CA THR A 74 2.12 -22.87 -26.58
C THR A 74 2.03 -24.17 -27.40
N THR A 75 2.26 -25.32 -26.77
CA THR A 75 2.14 -26.64 -27.44
C THR A 75 0.67 -27.00 -27.72
N SER A 76 -0.24 -26.77 -26.76
CA SER A 76 -1.68 -27.09 -26.91
C SER A 76 -2.39 -26.23 -27.96
N PHE A 77 -1.82 -25.07 -28.31
CA PHE A 77 -2.34 -24.18 -29.34
C PHE A 77 -1.76 -24.44 -30.73
N ALA A 78 -0.58 -25.07 -30.84
CA ALA A 78 -0.08 -25.54 -32.14
C ALA A 78 -1.09 -26.50 -32.82
N SER A 79 -1.89 -27.22 -32.03
CA SER A 79 -2.99 -28.06 -32.50
C SER A 79 -4.34 -27.34 -32.69
N ASN A 80 -4.52 -26.12 -32.17
CA ASN A 80 -5.83 -25.44 -32.11
C ASN A 80 -5.72 -23.96 -32.51
N LYS A 81 -5.87 -23.64 -33.81
CA LYS A 81 -5.62 -22.33 -34.46
C LYS A 81 -6.49 -21.13 -33.99
N ARG A 82 -7.20 -21.18 -32.85
CA ARG A 82 -8.38 -20.32 -32.62
C ARG A 82 -8.41 -19.37 -31.41
N LYS A 83 -7.33 -19.12 -30.65
CA LYS A 83 -7.36 -18.06 -29.60
C LYS A 83 -6.14 -17.14 -29.63
N ASN A 84 -6.36 -15.93 -30.14
CA ASN A 84 -5.48 -14.78 -29.97
C ASN A 84 -6.13 -13.86 -28.92
N GLY A 85 -5.51 -13.68 -27.75
CA GLY A 85 -6.03 -12.72 -26.77
C GLY A 85 -5.26 -12.65 -25.46
N HIS A 86 -5.03 -13.76 -24.74
CA HIS A 86 -4.52 -13.70 -23.35
C HIS A 86 -3.51 -14.80 -23.02
N ARG A 87 -2.47 -14.98 -23.85
CA ARG A 87 -1.50 -16.09 -23.72
C ARG A 87 -0.71 -16.03 -22.41
N LEU A 88 -0.16 -14.88 -22.05
CA LEU A 88 0.67 -14.78 -20.85
C LEU A 88 -0.17 -14.77 -19.57
N LEU A 89 -1.30 -14.07 -19.59
CA LEU A 89 -2.16 -13.96 -18.42
C LEU A 89 -2.78 -15.30 -18.01
N ASN A 90 -3.22 -16.11 -18.98
CA ASN A 90 -3.74 -17.45 -18.71
C ASN A 90 -2.64 -18.39 -18.18
N ALA A 91 -1.45 -18.37 -18.81
CA ALA A 91 -0.31 -19.12 -18.31
C ALA A 91 0.07 -18.73 -16.88
N ILE A 92 0.09 -17.43 -16.56
CA ILE A 92 0.37 -16.92 -15.20
C ILE A 92 -0.67 -17.41 -14.20
N ILE A 93 -1.95 -17.29 -14.51
CA ILE A 93 -3.02 -17.72 -13.60
C ILE A 93 -2.89 -19.22 -13.32
N ARG A 94 -2.62 -20.03 -14.36
CA ARG A 94 -2.49 -21.49 -14.25
C ARG A 94 -1.19 -21.96 -13.60
N ALA A 95 -0.14 -21.14 -13.58
CA ALA A 95 1.17 -21.48 -13.01
C ALA A 95 1.15 -21.71 -11.49
N PHE A 96 0.19 -21.10 -10.80
CA PHE A 96 0.08 -21.14 -9.34
C PHE A 96 -1.14 -21.98 -8.91
N PRO A 97 -1.08 -22.63 -7.73
CA PRO A 97 -2.12 -23.57 -7.33
C PRO A 97 -3.46 -22.86 -7.11
N TYR A 98 -4.54 -23.50 -7.55
CA TYR A 98 -5.90 -22.96 -7.43
C TYR A 98 -6.30 -22.67 -5.97
N THR A 99 -5.73 -23.41 -5.02
CA THR A 99 -5.93 -23.24 -3.58
C THR A 99 -5.60 -21.82 -3.11
N ASP A 100 -4.56 -21.19 -3.64
CA ASP A 100 -4.16 -19.85 -3.22
C ASP A 100 -5.20 -18.80 -3.64
N TYR A 101 -5.73 -18.94 -4.87
CA TYR A 101 -6.82 -18.11 -5.35
C TYR A 101 -8.11 -18.34 -4.57
N MET A 102 -8.43 -19.59 -4.22
CA MET A 102 -9.59 -19.90 -3.38
C MET A 102 -9.48 -19.24 -1.99
N VAL A 103 -8.30 -19.24 -1.38
CA VAL A 103 -8.07 -18.55 -0.09
C VAL A 103 -8.31 -17.04 -0.25
N ILE A 104 -7.76 -16.41 -1.29
CA ILE A 104 -7.96 -14.98 -1.55
C ILE A 104 -9.45 -14.66 -1.73
N VAL A 105 -10.13 -15.39 -2.62
CA VAL A 105 -11.54 -15.12 -2.94
C VAL A 105 -12.45 -15.42 -1.75
N SER A 106 -12.27 -16.55 -1.06
CA SER A 106 -13.11 -16.90 0.10
C SER A 106 -12.95 -15.91 1.25
N THR A 107 -11.74 -15.47 1.57
CA THR A 107 -11.50 -14.47 2.63
C THR A 107 -11.97 -13.07 2.21
N ALA A 108 -11.87 -12.71 0.94
CA ALA A 108 -12.44 -11.45 0.42
C ALA A 108 -13.97 -11.46 0.47
N LEU A 109 -14.62 -12.55 0.07
CA LEU A 109 -16.07 -12.73 0.17
C LEU A 109 -16.52 -12.69 1.63
N LEU A 110 -15.82 -13.35 2.54
CA LEU A 110 -16.11 -13.31 3.97
C LEU A 110 -16.05 -11.87 4.52
N ALA A 111 -15.02 -11.10 4.15
CA ALA A 111 -14.92 -9.69 4.51
C ALA A 111 -16.09 -8.87 3.94
N GLY A 112 -16.47 -9.11 2.67
CA GLY A 112 -17.59 -8.45 2.01
C GLY A 112 -18.94 -8.76 2.69
N VAL A 113 -19.21 -10.03 3.01
CA VAL A 113 -20.41 -10.45 3.74
C VAL A 113 -20.48 -9.77 5.10
N CYS A 114 -19.38 -9.78 5.86
CA CYS A 114 -19.35 -9.11 7.16
C CYS A 114 -19.55 -7.59 7.06
N ASN A 115 -19.07 -6.96 5.98
CA ASN A 115 -19.28 -5.53 5.72
C ASN A 115 -20.77 -5.20 5.49
N VAL A 116 -21.53 -6.10 4.88
CA VAL A 116 -22.98 -5.95 4.68
C VAL A 116 -23.76 -6.28 5.96
N LEU A 117 -23.29 -7.24 6.76
CA LEU A 117 -23.96 -7.63 8.01
C LEU A 117 -23.93 -6.52 9.07
N GLN A 118 -22.87 -5.71 9.13
CA GLN A 118 -22.73 -4.61 10.10
C GLN A 118 -23.91 -3.62 10.10
N PRO A 119 -24.26 -2.98 8.97
CA PRO A 119 -25.40 -2.07 8.92
C PRO A 119 -26.74 -2.78 9.15
N VAL A 120 -26.89 -4.05 8.76
CA VAL A 120 -28.11 -4.84 9.03
C VAL A 120 -28.29 -5.03 10.54
N PHE A 121 -27.27 -5.50 11.25
CA PHE A 121 -27.35 -5.66 12.70
C PHE A 121 -27.50 -4.32 13.42
N LEU A 122 -26.86 -3.24 12.94
CA LEU A 122 -27.06 -1.90 13.47
C LEU A 122 -28.51 -1.44 13.32
N SER A 123 -29.13 -1.66 12.15
CA SER A 123 -30.53 -1.32 11.91
C SER A 123 -31.48 -2.12 12.80
N LEU A 124 -31.23 -3.42 12.98
CA LEU A 124 -32.02 -4.27 13.88
C LEU A 124 -31.85 -3.84 15.34
N LEU A 125 -30.61 -3.55 15.77
CA LEU A 125 -30.34 -3.02 17.10
C LEU A 125 -31.09 -1.72 17.33
N LEU A 126 -30.98 -0.75 16.41
CA LEU A 126 -31.67 0.52 16.53
C LEU A 126 -33.20 0.34 16.61
N SER A 127 -33.77 -0.56 15.80
CA SER A 127 -35.20 -0.86 15.85
C SER A 127 -35.65 -1.40 17.21
N GLU A 128 -34.81 -2.19 17.88
CA GLU A 128 -35.09 -2.73 19.19
C GLU A 128 -34.94 -1.67 20.29
N LEU A 129 -33.92 -0.81 20.21
CA LEU A 129 -33.70 0.29 21.14
C LEU A 129 -34.79 1.38 21.07
N MET A 130 -35.53 1.47 19.98
CA MET A 130 -36.63 2.41 19.79
C MET A 130 -38.01 1.87 20.22
N LYS A 131 -38.16 0.57 20.50
CA LYS A 131 -39.42 0.02 21.01
C LYS A 131 -39.67 0.48 22.45
N SER A 132 -40.90 0.89 22.75
CA SER A 132 -41.27 1.59 23.98
C SER A 132 -41.81 0.70 25.12
N SER A 133 -41.54 -0.61 25.13
CA SER A 133 -42.23 -1.56 26.02
C SER A 133 -41.34 -2.67 26.57
N ASP A 134 -41.62 -3.10 27.81
CA ASP A 134 -40.90 -4.06 28.69
C ASP A 134 -40.78 -5.52 28.19
N GLU A 135 -40.71 -5.76 26.88
CA GLU A 135 -40.44 -7.10 26.34
C GLU A 135 -38.94 -7.41 26.21
N GLU A 136 -38.65 -8.71 26.12
CA GLU A 136 -37.37 -9.42 26.01
C GLU A 136 -36.15 -8.63 25.44
N PHE A 137 -35.55 -7.80 26.29
CA PHE A 137 -34.38 -6.95 25.99
C PHE A 137 -33.10 -7.72 25.58
N TRP A 138 -33.11 -9.06 25.59
CA TRP A 138 -31.96 -9.90 25.22
C TRP A 138 -31.62 -9.84 23.73
N TRP A 139 -32.58 -9.53 22.85
CA TRP A 139 -32.33 -9.38 21.41
C TRP A 139 -31.34 -8.26 21.09
N ALA A 140 -31.35 -7.17 21.85
CA ALA A 140 -30.37 -6.08 21.72
C ALA A 140 -28.92 -6.59 21.94
N TYR A 141 -28.72 -7.47 22.92
CA TYR A 141 -27.41 -8.09 23.14
C TYR A 141 -27.01 -9.03 21.99
N ILE A 142 -27.96 -9.76 21.39
CA ILE A 142 -27.70 -10.62 20.23
C ILE A 142 -27.27 -9.77 19.02
N TYR A 143 -28.00 -8.69 18.71
CA TYR A 143 -27.64 -7.81 17.60
C TYR A 143 -26.30 -7.10 17.83
N ALA A 144 -26.04 -6.63 19.06
CA ALA A 144 -24.73 -6.08 19.42
C ALA A 144 -23.59 -7.08 19.27
N ALA A 145 -23.79 -8.33 19.72
CA ALA A 145 -22.82 -9.40 19.51
C ALA A 145 -22.61 -9.66 18.01
N GLY A 146 -23.67 -9.60 17.20
CA GLY A 146 -23.60 -9.68 15.73
C GLY A 146 -22.73 -8.57 15.11
N ILE A 147 -22.90 -7.31 15.53
CA ILE A 147 -22.06 -6.18 15.09
C ILE A 147 -20.60 -6.44 15.46
N CYS A 148 -20.33 -6.85 16.70
CA CYS A 148 -18.98 -7.06 17.20
C CYS A 148 -18.27 -8.23 16.49
N LEU A 149 -18.96 -9.37 16.37
CA LEU A 149 -18.42 -10.57 15.73
C LEU A 149 -18.17 -10.34 14.25
N SER A 150 -19.12 -9.75 13.53
CA SER A 150 -18.94 -9.40 12.12
C SER A 150 -17.80 -8.39 11.92
N SER A 151 -17.62 -7.43 12.85
CA SER A 151 -16.49 -6.48 12.82
C SER A 151 -15.13 -7.14 13.04
N PHE A 152 -15.03 -8.03 14.03
CA PHE A 152 -13.82 -8.80 14.28
C PHE A 152 -13.44 -9.70 13.09
N VAL A 153 -14.41 -10.44 12.55
CA VAL A 153 -14.18 -11.33 11.40
C VAL A 153 -13.81 -10.51 10.16
N ARG A 154 -14.50 -9.39 9.90
CA ARG A 154 -14.17 -8.49 8.78
C ARG A 154 -12.73 -7.98 8.87
N ALA A 155 -12.29 -7.53 10.04
CA ALA A 155 -10.92 -7.02 10.24
C ALA A 155 -9.87 -8.07 9.85
N ILE A 156 -9.97 -9.27 10.42
CA ILE A 156 -9.03 -10.36 10.11
C ILE A 156 -9.10 -10.73 8.64
N ALA A 157 -10.30 -11.00 8.11
CA ALA A 157 -10.48 -11.41 6.73
C ALA A 157 -9.93 -10.38 5.74
N THR A 158 -10.14 -9.07 6.01
CA THR A 158 -9.64 -7.96 5.18
C THR A 158 -8.11 -7.99 5.08
N HIS A 159 -7.42 -8.20 6.20
CA HIS A 159 -5.95 -8.27 6.18
C HIS A 159 -5.44 -9.55 5.53
N GLN A 160 -6.13 -10.68 5.70
CA GLN A 160 -5.74 -11.95 5.09
C GLN A 160 -5.84 -11.92 3.57
N TRP A 161 -6.99 -11.54 3.00
CA TRP A 161 -7.14 -11.55 1.55
C TRP A 161 -6.16 -10.58 0.88
N ASN A 162 -5.96 -9.40 1.46
CA ASN A 162 -4.99 -8.42 0.98
C ASN A 162 -3.57 -8.99 1.01
N TYR A 163 -3.15 -9.59 2.14
CA TYR A 163 -1.83 -10.19 2.26
C TYR A 163 -1.58 -11.26 1.18
N HIS A 164 -2.52 -12.20 1.01
CA HIS A 164 -2.41 -13.25 0.01
C HIS A 164 -2.44 -12.71 -1.43
N ALA A 165 -3.25 -11.68 -1.71
CA ALA A 165 -3.30 -11.03 -3.01
C ALA A 165 -1.97 -10.35 -3.38
N TYR A 166 -1.36 -9.59 -2.45
CA TYR A 166 -0.06 -8.97 -2.69
C TYR A 166 1.08 -9.99 -2.80
N LEU A 167 1.03 -11.08 -2.03
CA LEU A 167 2.01 -12.16 -2.14
C LEU A 167 1.89 -12.86 -3.52
N MET A 168 0.68 -13.09 -4.01
CA MET A 168 0.45 -13.61 -5.36
C MET A 168 0.99 -12.65 -6.42
N ALA A 169 0.76 -11.34 -6.28
CA ALA A 169 1.31 -10.34 -7.18
C ALA A 169 2.84 -10.35 -7.22
N LEU A 170 3.51 -10.53 -6.06
CA LEU A 170 4.96 -10.67 -5.97
C LEU A 170 5.45 -11.92 -6.75
N ARG A 171 4.77 -13.05 -6.60
CA ARG A 171 5.07 -14.29 -7.33
C ARG A 171 4.89 -14.11 -8.84
N TRP A 172 3.80 -13.45 -9.26
CA TRP A 172 3.55 -13.12 -10.67
C TRP A 172 4.67 -12.25 -11.24
N LYS A 173 5.05 -11.17 -10.55
CA LYS A 173 6.13 -10.27 -10.95
C LYS A 173 7.47 -11.00 -11.05
N SER A 174 7.80 -11.84 -10.08
CA SER A 174 9.08 -12.56 -10.06
C SER A 174 9.15 -13.60 -11.18
N ALA A 175 8.06 -14.32 -11.41
CA ALA A 175 7.96 -15.28 -12.50
C ALA A 175 8.13 -14.62 -13.86
N THR A 176 7.48 -13.47 -14.10
CA THR A 176 7.57 -12.76 -15.38
C THR A 176 8.98 -12.21 -15.62
N ILE A 177 9.62 -11.62 -14.61
CA ILE A 177 11.01 -11.15 -14.72
C ILE A 177 11.94 -12.29 -15.11
N GLY A 178 11.85 -13.44 -14.42
CA GLY A 178 12.69 -14.59 -14.74
C GLY A 178 12.44 -15.19 -16.13
N ILE A 179 11.19 -15.20 -16.61
CA ILE A 179 10.90 -15.64 -18.00
C ILE A 179 11.44 -14.65 -19.02
N VAL A 180 11.25 -13.35 -18.80
CA VAL A 180 11.78 -12.32 -19.71
C VAL A 180 13.29 -12.45 -19.80
N TYR A 181 13.97 -12.66 -18.67
CA TYR A 181 15.41 -12.89 -18.64
C TYR A 181 15.82 -14.16 -19.40
N LYS A 182 15.17 -15.30 -19.15
CA LYS A 182 15.41 -16.53 -19.93
C LYS A 182 15.19 -16.34 -21.42
N LYS A 183 14.19 -15.54 -21.79
CA LYS A 183 13.88 -15.24 -23.18
C LYS A 183 14.98 -14.41 -23.83
N MET A 184 15.59 -13.50 -23.09
CA MET A 184 16.72 -12.69 -23.57
C MET A 184 17.96 -13.52 -23.87
N GLU A 185 18.16 -14.62 -23.15
CA GLU A 185 19.25 -15.57 -23.41
C GLU A 185 19.04 -16.42 -24.67
N GLU A 186 17.90 -16.31 -25.37
CA GLU A 186 17.70 -17.02 -26.63
C GLU A 186 18.41 -16.37 -27.85
N PRO A 187 19.02 -17.17 -28.76
CA PRO A 187 19.71 -16.67 -29.96
C PRO A 187 18.89 -15.73 -30.86
N SER A 188 17.56 -15.85 -30.82
CA SER A 188 16.65 -15.03 -31.61
C SER A 188 16.68 -13.55 -31.23
N ILE A 189 17.14 -13.21 -30.03
CA ILE A 189 17.16 -11.85 -29.48
C ILE A 189 18.38 -11.04 -29.98
N ASP A 190 19.42 -11.68 -30.50
CA ASP A 190 20.64 -10.99 -30.97
C ASP A 190 20.34 -9.99 -32.09
N ARG A 191 19.37 -10.29 -32.96
CA ARG A 191 18.95 -9.36 -34.01
C ARG A 191 18.27 -8.14 -33.43
N LEU A 192 17.43 -8.31 -32.42
CA LEU A 192 16.72 -7.21 -31.77
C LEU A 192 17.67 -6.31 -30.98
N VAL A 193 18.68 -6.87 -30.31
CA VAL A 193 19.69 -6.09 -29.57
C VAL A 193 20.59 -5.29 -30.52
N ASN A 194 20.94 -5.85 -31.69
CA ASN A 194 21.78 -5.16 -32.67
C ASN A 194 21.00 -4.20 -33.59
N GLU A 195 19.72 -4.45 -33.88
CA GLU A 195 18.86 -3.59 -34.72
C GLU A 195 18.11 -2.53 -33.90
N GLY A 196 17.79 -2.83 -32.65
CA GLY A 196 17.17 -1.91 -31.71
C GLY A 196 18.25 -1.21 -30.90
N ASN A 197 18.12 0.10 -30.69
CA ASN A 197 19.01 0.89 -29.84
C ASN A 197 18.86 0.55 -28.33
N LEU A 198 18.51 -0.71 -28.02
CA LEU A 198 18.22 -1.27 -26.71
C LEU A 198 19.46 -1.18 -25.81
N GLU A 199 20.65 -1.37 -26.35
CA GLU A 199 21.88 -1.23 -25.57
C GLU A 199 22.04 0.19 -25.01
N GLU A 200 21.80 1.23 -25.82
CA GLU A 200 21.78 2.61 -25.34
C GLU A 200 20.64 2.88 -24.36
N GLU A 201 19.46 2.29 -24.58
CA GLU A 201 18.30 2.47 -23.71
C GLU A 201 18.52 1.85 -22.32
N PHE A 202 19.17 0.68 -22.25
CA PHE A 202 19.52 0.03 -20.98
C PHE A 202 20.71 0.69 -20.29
N LYS A 203 21.69 1.21 -21.03
CA LYS A 203 22.78 2.03 -20.47
C LYS A 203 22.27 3.33 -19.85
N ARG A 204 21.16 3.89 -20.37
CA ARG A 204 20.43 5.00 -19.72
C ARG A 204 19.68 4.59 -18.45
N LEU A 205 19.31 3.32 -18.32
CA LEU A 205 18.66 2.76 -17.13
C LEU A 205 19.64 2.37 -16.03
N GLU A 206 20.94 2.32 -16.32
CA GLU A 206 22.00 2.07 -15.35
C GLU A 206 22.04 3.23 -14.32
N ILE A 207 21.53 2.94 -13.12
CA ILE A 207 21.41 3.94 -12.06
C ILE A 207 22.80 4.17 -11.47
N ALA A 208 23.38 5.34 -11.72
CA ALA A 208 24.60 5.77 -11.04
C ALA A 208 24.40 5.70 -9.52
N GLU A 209 25.38 5.19 -8.77
CA GLU A 209 25.32 5.21 -7.30
C GLU A 209 25.02 6.65 -6.82
N GLU A 210 23.94 6.81 -6.08
CA GLU A 210 23.47 8.11 -5.58
C GLU A 210 23.98 8.35 -4.17
N ASP A 211 24.53 9.54 -3.91
CA ASP A 211 24.79 10.03 -2.56
C ASP A 211 23.49 10.19 -1.79
N ARG A 212 23.36 9.50 -0.66
CA ARG A 212 22.10 9.40 0.09
C ARG A 212 22.11 10.31 1.31
N VAL A 213 21.12 11.20 1.40
CA VAL A 213 20.81 11.90 2.65
C VAL A 213 20.07 10.93 3.57
N ILE A 214 20.75 10.50 4.63
CA ILE A 214 20.19 9.66 5.69
C ILE A 214 19.37 10.55 6.64
N GLY A 215 18.10 10.23 6.89
CA GLY A 215 17.34 10.86 7.97
C GLY A 215 15.87 11.14 7.67
N TYR A 216 15.30 12.07 8.45
CA TYR A 216 13.90 12.50 8.37
C TYR A 216 13.72 13.58 7.30
N ILE A 217 12.68 13.44 6.47
CA ILE A 217 12.26 14.54 5.59
C ILE A 217 11.58 15.59 6.49
N SER A 218 12.18 16.78 6.58
CA SER A 218 11.60 17.88 7.36
C SER A 218 10.36 18.44 6.66
N TRP A 219 9.33 18.84 7.42
CA TRP A 219 8.21 19.63 6.91
C TRP A 219 8.67 20.89 6.15
N LYS A 220 9.84 21.43 6.52
CA LYS A 220 10.48 22.51 5.79
C LYS A 220 10.66 22.16 4.31
N LEU A 221 11.04 20.93 3.95
CA LEU A 221 11.26 20.56 2.56
C LEU A 221 9.98 20.68 1.72
N TYR A 222 8.85 20.16 2.24
CA TYR A 222 7.54 20.31 1.59
C TYR A 222 7.14 21.78 1.45
N TRP A 223 7.41 22.59 2.46
CA TRP A 223 7.15 24.03 2.40
C TRP A 223 8.02 24.75 1.36
N HIS A 224 9.31 24.42 1.27
CA HIS A 224 10.21 24.98 0.25
C HIS A 224 9.78 24.55 -1.15
N TYR A 225 9.39 23.29 -1.33
CA TYR A 225 8.86 22.79 -2.59
C TYR A 225 7.59 23.54 -3.01
N MET A 226 6.60 23.65 -2.13
CA MET A 226 5.38 24.40 -2.39
C MET A 226 5.68 25.88 -2.72
N ARG A 227 6.62 26.51 -2.01
CA ARG A 227 7.00 27.90 -2.30
C ARG A 227 7.82 28.08 -3.58
N ALA A 228 8.42 27.03 -4.13
CA ALA A 228 9.18 27.14 -5.37
C ALA A 228 8.30 27.61 -6.53
N GLY A 229 7.04 27.15 -6.60
CA GLY A 229 6.10 27.57 -7.65
C GLY A 229 5.01 28.53 -7.21
N MET A 230 4.84 28.82 -5.92
CA MET A 230 3.70 29.61 -5.42
C MET A 230 4.11 30.89 -4.74
N ARG A 231 3.44 31.99 -5.11
CA ARG A 231 3.43 33.22 -4.31
C ARG A 231 2.75 32.94 -2.97
N CYS A 232 3.18 33.60 -1.90
CA CYS A 232 2.65 33.37 -0.55
C CYS A 232 1.11 33.51 -0.48
N ILE A 233 0.54 34.47 -1.20
CA ILE A 233 -0.92 34.68 -1.26
C ILE A 233 -1.63 33.46 -1.84
N LEU A 234 -1.12 32.88 -2.92
CA LEU A 234 -1.70 31.69 -3.54
C LEU A 234 -1.57 30.46 -2.63
N ALA A 235 -0.43 30.30 -1.94
CA ALA A 235 -0.26 29.23 -0.97
C ALA A 235 -1.26 29.31 0.19
N VAL A 236 -1.50 30.52 0.72
CA VAL A 236 -2.53 30.75 1.74
C VAL A 236 -3.92 30.45 1.17
N ALA A 237 -4.23 30.92 -0.05
CA ALA A 237 -5.51 30.65 -0.72
C ALA A 237 -5.77 29.15 -0.90
N VAL A 238 -4.75 28.38 -1.31
CA VAL A 238 -4.83 26.91 -1.43
C VAL A 238 -5.12 26.28 -0.06
N ILE A 239 -4.41 26.67 0.99
CA ILE A 239 -4.64 26.15 2.34
C ILE A 239 -6.06 26.48 2.82
N THR A 240 -6.53 27.72 2.62
CA THR A 240 -7.90 28.09 2.97
C THR A 240 -8.93 27.28 2.18
N LEU A 241 -8.69 27.04 0.90
CA LEU A 241 -9.57 26.22 0.06
C LEU A 241 -9.61 24.76 0.57
N LEU A 242 -8.47 24.18 0.95
CA LEU A 242 -8.40 22.84 1.55
C LEU A 242 -9.29 22.74 2.80
N LEU A 243 -9.23 23.74 3.68
CA LEU A 243 -10.03 23.78 4.92
C LEU A 243 -11.52 24.01 4.65
N ILE A 244 -11.87 24.92 3.72
CA ILE A 244 -13.27 25.17 3.34
C ILE A 244 -13.90 23.91 2.76
N VAL A 245 -13.20 23.22 1.86
CA VAL A 245 -13.70 21.99 1.26
C VAL A 245 -13.87 20.91 2.31
N GLN A 246 -12.94 20.77 3.27
CA GLN A 246 -13.11 19.83 4.36
C GLN A 246 -14.37 20.13 5.18
N GLY A 247 -14.60 21.40 5.53
CA GLY A 247 -15.85 21.81 6.18
C GLY A 247 -17.08 21.47 5.34
N SER A 248 -17.02 21.72 4.04
CA SER A 248 -18.12 21.40 3.11
C SER A 248 -18.42 19.91 3.00
N LEU A 249 -17.42 19.04 3.16
CA LEU A 249 -17.60 17.59 3.16
C LEU A 249 -18.26 17.09 4.46
N ILE A 250 -18.09 17.82 5.56
CA ILE A 250 -18.68 17.49 6.87
C ILE A 250 -20.11 18.03 7.00
N LEU A 251 -20.46 19.10 6.27
CA LEU A 251 -21.77 19.75 6.33
C LEU A 251 -22.95 18.80 6.02
N PRO A 252 -22.91 17.91 5.00
CA PRO A 252 -23.97 16.94 4.76
C PRO A 252 -24.21 16.00 5.96
N ASP A 253 -23.15 15.52 6.60
CA ASP A 253 -23.25 14.64 7.77
C ASP A 253 -23.86 15.38 8.97
N TRP A 254 -23.45 16.63 9.18
CA TRP A 254 -24.05 17.50 10.18
C TRP A 254 -25.52 17.80 9.91
N TRP A 255 -25.90 18.00 8.65
CA TRP A 255 -27.30 18.21 8.25
C TRP A 255 -28.16 16.97 8.50
N LEU A 256 -27.66 15.77 8.17
CA LEU A 256 -28.32 14.51 8.48
C LEU A 256 -28.54 14.33 9.98
N LEU A 257 -27.54 14.69 10.78
CA LEU A 257 -27.63 14.66 12.23
C LEU A 257 -28.70 15.62 12.78
N HIS A 258 -28.83 16.81 12.18
CA HIS A 258 -29.91 17.75 12.53
C HIS A 258 -31.28 17.20 12.12
N LEU A 259 -31.39 16.59 10.94
CA LEU A 259 -32.62 15.98 10.45
C LEU A 259 -33.09 14.83 11.37
N THR A 260 -32.18 13.96 11.81
CA THR A 260 -32.51 12.83 12.70
C THR A 260 -32.95 13.27 14.09
N SER A 261 -32.64 14.51 14.50
CA SER A 261 -33.09 15.09 15.77
C SER A 261 -34.51 15.69 15.74
N ARG A 262 -35.11 15.86 14.55
CA ARG A 262 -36.47 16.41 14.37
C ARG A 262 -37.56 15.33 14.48
N SER A 263 -38.81 15.76 14.69
CA SER A 263 -39.97 14.85 14.76
C SER A 263 -40.21 14.12 13.43
N HIS A 264 -40.77 12.91 13.49
CA HIS A 264 -40.89 12.01 12.33
C HIS A 264 -41.67 12.63 11.15
N ASP A 265 -42.72 13.40 11.42
CA ASP A 265 -43.51 14.08 10.38
C ASP A 265 -42.71 15.18 9.66
N GLN A 266 -41.74 15.79 10.33
CA GLN A 266 -40.87 16.83 9.75
C GLN A 266 -39.71 16.23 8.94
N GLN A 267 -39.34 14.97 9.19
CA GLN A 267 -38.24 14.31 8.48
C GLN A 267 -38.54 14.03 7.00
N HIS A 268 -39.83 13.95 6.63
CA HIS A 268 -40.28 13.60 5.27
C HIS A 268 -40.50 14.81 4.35
N GLN A 269 -40.13 16.02 4.77
CA GLN A 269 -40.28 17.21 3.95
C GLN A 269 -39.31 17.18 2.76
N ILE A 270 -39.84 17.38 1.55
CA ILE A 270 -39.05 17.40 0.30
C ILE A 270 -38.02 18.54 0.30
N GLU A 271 -38.30 19.64 1.02
CA GLU A 271 -37.37 20.77 1.18
C GLU A 271 -36.04 20.34 1.81
N ASP A 272 -36.06 19.48 2.82
CA ASP A 272 -34.85 18.98 3.48
C ASP A 272 -34.00 18.10 2.54
N LEU A 273 -34.64 17.39 1.60
CA LEU A 273 -33.95 16.63 0.55
C LEU A 273 -33.24 17.54 -0.44
N TYR A 274 -33.87 18.67 -0.82
CA TYR A 274 -33.22 19.66 -1.69
C TYR A 274 -32.04 20.35 -1.00
N ILE A 275 -32.15 20.67 0.28
CA ILE A 275 -31.04 21.26 1.05
C ILE A 275 -29.89 20.25 1.14
N TYR A 276 -30.17 19.00 1.50
CA TYR A 276 -29.16 17.95 1.56
C TYR A 276 -28.49 17.72 0.19
N GLY A 277 -29.28 17.61 -0.88
CA GLY A 277 -28.77 17.47 -2.24
C GLY A 277 -27.91 18.66 -2.68
N GLY A 278 -28.29 19.88 -2.30
CA GLY A 278 -27.52 21.09 -2.55
C GLY A 278 -26.19 21.11 -1.80
N LEU A 279 -26.16 20.70 -0.53
CA LEU A 279 -24.93 20.57 0.27
C LEU A 279 -23.97 19.55 -0.34
N VAL A 280 -24.47 18.37 -0.72
CA VAL A 280 -23.65 17.32 -1.36
C VAL A 280 -23.13 17.79 -2.72
N GLY A 281 -24.00 18.35 -3.56
CA GLY A 281 -23.62 18.88 -4.87
C GLY A 281 -22.58 20.01 -4.78
N GLY A 282 -22.73 20.91 -3.80
CA GLY A 282 -21.76 21.95 -3.49
C GLY A 282 -20.42 21.38 -3.03
N ALA A 283 -20.43 20.40 -2.11
CA ALA A 283 -19.21 19.76 -1.60
C ALA A 283 -18.44 19.01 -2.70
N VAL A 284 -19.15 18.30 -3.59
CA VAL A 284 -18.55 17.64 -4.77
C VAL A 284 -17.92 18.66 -5.70
N SER A 285 -18.65 19.74 -6.04
CA SER A 285 -18.15 20.80 -6.91
C SER A 285 -16.91 21.48 -6.34
N LEU A 286 -16.93 21.83 -5.06
CA LEU A 286 -15.79 22.39 -4.34
C LEU A 286 -14.60 21.42 -4.29
N SER A 287 -14.86 20.13 -4.12
CA SER A 287 -13.81 19.09 -4.11
C SER A 287 -13.10 18.98 -5.45
N ILE A 288 -13.83 19.07 -6.57
CA ILE A 288 -13.25 19.10 -7.92
C ILE A 288 -12.41 20.36 -8.12
N ILE A 289 -12.94 21.54 -7.74
CA ILE A 289 -12.21 22.82 -7.83
C ILE A 289 -10.92 22.76 -7.00
N ARG A 290 -11.00 22.27 -5.76
CA ARG A 290 -9.84 22.08 -4.88
C ARG A 290 -8.78 21.18 -5.52
N ALA A 291 -9.18 20.02 -6.05
CA ALA A 291 -8.25 19.10 -6.69
C ALA A 291 -7.55 19.75 -7.88
N ALA A 292 -8.30 20.44 -8.75
CA ALA A 292 -7.75 21.15 -9.89
C ALA A 292 -6.78 22.28 -9.48
N VAL A 293 -7.16 23.10 -8.50
CA VAL A 293 -6.30 24.19 -8.00
C VAL A 293 -5.02 23.66 -7.36
N PHE A 294 -5.13 22.61 -6.53
CA PHE A 294 -3.99 22.01 -5.86
C PHE A 294 -3.02 21.34 -6.84
N LEU A 295 -3.53 20.59 -7.82
CA LEU A 295 -2.73 19.96 -8.85
C LEU A 295 -2.01 21.01 -9.71
N ASN A 296 -2.71 22.06 -10.14
CA ASN A 296 -2.08 23.16 -10.88
C ASN A 296 -0.97 23.85 -10.07
N ALA A 297 -1.18 24.04 -8.77
CA ALA A 297 -0.21 24.64 -7.87
C ALA A 297 1.08 23.81 -7.73
N LEU A 298 0.96 22.48 -7.63
CA LEU A 298 2.11 21.58 -7.54
C LEU A 298 2.83 21.43 -8.88
N ILE A 299 2.11 21.30 -9.99
CA ILE A 299 2.73 21.30 -11.33
C ILE A 299 3.49 22.60 -11.58
N ASN A 300 2.95 23.76 -11.14
CA ASN A 300 3.69 25.02 -11.28
C ASN A 300 4.99 25.02 -10.46
N SER A 301 4.98 24.35 -9.30
CA SER A 301 6.17 24.19 -8.45
C SER A 301 7.22 23.27 -9.07
N SER A 302 6.79 22.14 -9.63
CA SER A 302 7.68 21.26 -10.40
C SER A 302 8.24 21.95 -11.64
N LYS A 303 7.42 22.67 -12.42
CA LYS A 303 7.90 23.47 -13.57
C LYS A 303 8.97 24.47 -13.16
N HIS A 304 8.80 25.14 -12.02
CA HIS A 304 9.81 26.08 -11.53
C HIS A 304 11.10 25.36 -11.11
N LEU A 305 10.98 24.20 -10.47
CA LEU A 305 12.12 23.37 -10.11
C LEU A 305 12.88 22.88 -11.36
N HIS A 306 12.16 22.37 -12.36
CA HIS A 306 12.71 21.96 -13.65
C HIS A 306 13.45 23.11 -14.34
N ASN A 307 12.81 24.28 -14.46
CA ASN A 307 13.41 25.45 -15.10
C ASN A 307 14.63 26.00 -14.33
N SER A 308 14.60 25.93 -13.00
CA SER A 308 15.74 26.29 -12.16
C SER A 308 16.91 25.34 -12.38
N MET A 309 16.67 24.02 -12.35
CA MET A 309 17.69 23.02 -12.65
C MET A 309 18.28 23.21 -14.06
N LEU A 310 17.43 23.47 -15.06
CA LEU A 310 17.87 23.72 -16.43
C LEU A 310 18.75 24.96 -16.50
N SER A 311 18.35 26.07 -15.87
CA SER A 311 19.13 27.31 -15.88
C SER A 311 20.49 27.14 -15.20
N GLU A 312 20.55 26.40 -14.09
CA GLU A 312 21.81 26.16 -13.37
C GLU A 312 22.74 25.22 -14.14
N ILE A 313 22.20 24.20 -14.81
CA ILE A 313 23.02 23.28 -15.61
C ILE A 313 23.59 23.97 -16.86
N LEU A 314 22.85 24.87 -17.50
CA LEU A 314 23.36 25.66 -18.61
C LEU A 314 24.51 26.60 -18.21
N LYS A 315 24.61 26.96 -16.92
CA LYS A 315 25.69 27.79 -16.36
C LYS A 315 26.80 26.97 -15.70
N ALA A 316 26.62 25.65 -15.60
CA ALA A 316 27.54 24.79 -14.87
C ALA A 316 28.89 24.71 -15.62
N THR A 317 29.98 24.75 -14.85
CA THR A 317 31.34 24.57 -15.38
C THR A 317 31.53 23.13 -15.89
N VAL A 318 32.47 22.92 -16.82
CA VAL A 318 32.81 21.59 -17.37
C VAL A 318 33.08 20.55 -16.26
N LEU A 319 33.72 20.95 -15.16
CA LEU A 319 33.97 20.09 -14.00
C LEU A 319 32.71 19.41 -13.43
N PHE A 320 31.54 20.06 -13.52
CA PHE A 320 30.28 19.46 -13.09
C PHE A 320 29.91 18.25 -13.94
N PHE A 321 30.13 18.32 -15.26
CA PHE A 321 29.84 17.24 -16.20
C PHE A 321 30.86 16.09 -16.12
N ASP A 322 32.09 16.39 -15.73
CA ASP A 322 33.11 15.35 -15.49
C ASP A 322 32.84 14.56 -14.19
N THR A 323 32.23 15.20 -13.19
CA THR A 323 31.90 14.59 -11.89
C THR A 323 30.48 14.01 -11.83
N ASN A 324 29.59 14.40 -12.73
CA ASN A 324 28.20 13.95 -12.79
C ASN A 324 27.89 13.34 -14.16
N PRO A 325 27.77 12.00 -14.24
CA PRO A 325 27.43 11.33 -15.50
C PRO A 325 26.15 11.87 -16.10
N ILE A 326 26.10 11.99 -17.43
CA ILE A 326 24.94 12.48 -18.18
C ILE A 326 23.67 11.69 -17.85
N GLY A 327 23.79 10.37 -17.62
CA GLY A 327 22.66 9.51 -17.21
C GLY A 327 22.01 9.96 -15.89
N ARG A 328 22.80 10.38 -14.90
CA ARG A 328 22.29 10.89 -13.61
C ARG A 328 21.53 12.20 -13.79
N ILE A 329 22.06 13.10 -14.63
CA ILE A 329 21.41 14.37 -14.94
C ILE A 329 20.09 14.11 -15.67
N LEU A 330 20.10 13.23 -16.67
CA LEU A 330 18.90 12.87 -17.42
C LEU A 330 17.84 12.24 -16.53
N ASN A 331 18.22 11.32 -15.64
CA ASN A 331 17.31 10.68 -14.70
C ASN A 331 16.65 11.68 -13.73
N ARG A 332 17.37 12.74 -13.32
CA ARG A 332 16.78 13.84 -12.54
C ARG A 332 15.72 14.61 -13.32
N PHE A 333 15.98 14.94 -14.59
CA PHE A 333 15.04 15.66 -15.45
C PHE A 333 13.83 14.83 -15.91
N SER A 334 13.99 13.51 -16.03
CA SER A 334 12.93 12.62 -16.49
C SER A 334 12.21 11.96 -15.32
N ARG A 335 12.84 11.00 -14.65
CA ARG A 335 12.21 10.15 -13.65
C ARG A 335 11.88 10.90 -12.36
N ASP A 336 12.82 11.68 -11.84
CA ASP A 336 12.62 12.32 -10.53
C ASP A 336 11.62 13.48 -10.63
N ILE A 337 11.73 14.32 -11.66
CA ILE A 337 10.71 15.33 -11.98
C ILE A 337 9.36 14.66 -12.29
N GLY A 338 9.34 13.55 -13.02
CA GLY A 338 8.11 12.78 -13.26
C GLY A 338 7.44 12.30 -11.98
N ILE A 339 8.20 11.83 -10.98
CA ILE A 339 7.66 11.49 -9.65
C ILE A 339 7.06 12.72 -8.96
N VAL A 340 7.72 13.88 -9.05
CA VAL A 340 7.27 15.14 -8.44
C VAL A 340 6.03 15.71 -9.12
N ASP A 341 5.86 15.48 -10.43
CA ASP A 341 4.73 15.94 -11.24
C ASP A 341 3.51 15.03 -11.22
N GLU A 342 3.72 13.71 -11.26
CA GLU A 342 2.63 12.74 -11.43
C GLU A 342 2.22 12.10 -10.10
N LEU A 343 3.20 11.65 -9.30
CA LEU A 343 2.93 10.86 -8.10
C LEU A 343 2.75 11.72 -6.85
N LEU A 344 3.63 12.70 -6.65
CA LEU A 344 3.64 13.52 -5.44
C LEU A 344 2.32 14.29 -5.22
N PRO A 345 1.67 14.89 -6.25
CA PRO A 345 0.43 15.63 -6.04
C PRO A 345 -0.72 14.79 -5.50
N ASP A 346 -0.90 13.59 -6.04
CA ASP A 346 -1.96 12.67 -5.65
C ASP A 346 -1.76 12.21 -4.20
N VAL A 347 -0.58 11.67 -3.90
CA VAL A 347 -0.23 11.19 -2.55
C VAL A 347 -0.29 12.32 -1.52
N PHE A 348 0.14 13.53 -1.88
CA PHE A 348 0.14 14.65 -0.94
C PHE A 348 -1.27 15.18 -0.66
N LEU A 349 -2.13 15.28 -1.68
CA LEU A 349 -3.52 15.69 -1.48
C LEU A 349 -4.29 14.65 -0.65
N GLU A 350 -4.10 13.36 -0.96
CA GLU A 350 -4.71 12.25 -0.21
C GLU A 350 -4.26 12.28 1.26
N ALA A 351 -2.97 12.46 1.53
CA ALA A 351 -2.44 12.52 2.89
C ALA A 351 -3.05 13.69 3.69
N VAL A 352 -3.12 14.89 3.10
CA VAL A 352 -3.75 16.06 3.75
C VAL A 352 -5.23 15.80 4.00
N GLN A 353 -5.93 15.21 3.03
CA GLN A 353 -7.36 14.87 3.17
C GLN A 353 -7.59 13.86 4.29
N ILE A 354 -6.80 12.79 4.38
CA ILE A 354 -6.93 11.79 5.45
C ILE A 354 -6.71 12.44 6.82
N VAL A 355 -5.68 13.29 6.97
CA VAL A 355 -5.41 13.99 8.25
C VAL A 355 -6.59 14.89 8.62
N LEU A 356 -7.08 15.70 7.69
CA LEU A 356 -8.21 16.60 7.91
C LEU A 356 -9.52 15.84 8.20
N PHE A 357 -9.74 14.70 7.54
CA PHE A 357 -10.88 13.81 7.79
C PHE A 357 -10.81 13.19 9.19
N CYS A 358 -9.65 12.70 9.63
CA CYS A 358 -9.46 12.18 10.98
C CYS A 358 -9.74 13.25 12.05
N VAL A 359 -9.31 14.49 11.83
CA VAL A 359 -9.64 15.61 12.73
C VAL A 359 -11.16 15.86 12.74
N GLY A 360 -11.79 15.92 11.57
CA GLY A 360 -13.24 16.09 11.45
C GLY A 360 -14.05 14.99 12.16
N ALA A 361 -13.64 13.74 12.02
CA ALA A 361 -14.29 12.58 12.64
C ALA A 361 -14.26 12.61 14.17
N VAL A 362 -13.28 13.29 14.78
CA VAL A 362 -13.22 13.49 16.24
C VAL A 362 -14.00 14.75 16.64
N VAL A 363 -13.83 15.85 15.89
CA VAL A 363 -14.44 17.14 16.24
C VAL A 363 -15.96 17.10 16.12
N LEU A 364 -16.52 16.54 15.05
CA LEU A 364 -17.96 16.58 14.78
C LEU A 364 -18.80 15.91 15.88
N PRO A 365 -18.53 14.66 16.32
CA PRO A 365 -19.26 14.06 17.43
C PRO A 365 -19.03 14.80 18.76
N SER A 366 -17.85 15.37 18.95
CA SER A 366 -17.49 16.10 20.18
C SER A 366 -18.27 17.40 20.37
N ILE A 367 -18.79 17.99 19.29
CA ILE A 367 -19.68 19.17 19.36
C ILE A 367 -21.00 18.80 20.04
N LEU A 368 -21.56 17.62 19.74
CA LEU A 368 -22.79 17.16 20.37
C LEU A 368 -22.57 16.65 21.79
N ASN A 369 -21.49 15.90 21.98
CA ASN A 369 -21.17 15.30 23.26
C ASN A 369 -19.69 15.47 23.58
N PRO A 370 -19.32 16.51 24.36
CA PRO A 370 -17.94 16.77 24.74
C PRO A 370 -17.25 15.60 25.46
N TRP A 371 -18.02 14.69 26.08
CA TRP A 371 -17.49 13.51 26.76
C TRP A 371 -16.84 12.50 25.79
N ILE A 372 -17.12 12.56 24.49
CA ILE A 372 -16.49 11.69 23.46
C ILE A 372 -14.98 11.96 23.35
N ILE A 373 -14.51 13.16 23.72
CA ILE A 373 -13.08 13.50 23.73
C ILE A 373 -12.31 12.61 24.71
N LEU A 374 -12.93 12.24 25.85
CA LEU A 374 -12.29 11.45 26.90
C LEU A 374 -11.85 10.06 26.42
N PRO A 375 -12.68 9.24 25.74
CA PRO A 375 -12.23 7.98 25.14
C PRO A 375 -11.44 8.16 23.83
N ALA A 376 -11.68 9.24 23.06
CA ALA A 376 -10.96 9.45 21.80
C ALA A 376 -9.47 9.79 22.00
N THR A 377 -9.13 10.53 23.06
CA THR A 377 -7.76 10.95 23.37
C THR A 377 -6.79 9.77 23.67
N PRO A 378 -7.08 8.80 24.55
CA PRO A 378 -6.20 7.65 24.76
C PRO A 378 -6.12 6.76 23.51
N LEU A 379 -7.22 6.60 22.77
CA LEU A 379 -7.23 5.85 21.51
C LEU A 379 -6.26 6.46 20.49
N MET A 380 -6.31 7.77 20.31
CA MET A 380 -5.38 8.51 19.45
C MET A 380 -3.92 8.39 19.92
N MET A 381 -3.69 8.47 21.24
CA MET A 381 -2.35 8.30 21.80
C MET A 381 -1.78 6.91 21.49
N ILE A 382 -2.58 5.85 21.63
CA ILE A 382 -2.19 4.48 21.30
C ILE A 382 -1.84 4.36 19.80
N PHE A 383 -2.66 4.94 18.91
CA PHE A 383 -2.39 4.93 17.48
C PHE A 383 -1.08 5.63 17.12
N ILE A 384 -0.79 6.78 17.74
CA ILE A 384 0.47 7.51 17.54
C ILE A 384 1.65 6.67 18.04
N VAL A 385 1.55 6.02 19.19
CA VAL A 385 2.64 5.18 19.74
C VAL A 385 2.93 3.98 18.84
N ILE A 386 1.90 3.23 18.44
CA ILE A 386 2.05 2.07 17.55
C ILE A 386 2.55 2.52 16.17
N GLY A 387 2.03 3.63 15.65
CA GLY A 387 2.46 4.21 14.38
C GLY A 387 3.93 4.62 14.41
N ARG A 388 4.39 5.29 15.47
CA ARG A 388 5.82 5.63 15.64
C ARG A 388 6.71 4.40 15.71
N TYR A 389 6.28 3.37 16.44
CA TYR A 389 7.00 2.09 16.54
C TYR A 389 7.16 1.43 15.16
N PHE A 390 6.08 1.35 14.37
CA PHE A 390 6.10 0.80 13.02
C PHE A 390 6.94 1.63 12.04
N LEU A 391 6.81 2.97 12.10
CA LEU A 391 7.44 3.87 11.12
C LEU A 391 8.96 3.76 11.10
N LYS A 392 9.61 3.47 12.25
CA LYS A 392 11.07 3.33 12.31
C LYS A 392 11.53 2.15 11.44
N THR A 393 10.96 0.96 11.66
CA THR A 393 11.28 -0.24 10.89
C THR A 393 10.83 -0.12 9.43
N SER A 394 9.65 0.45 9.18
CA SER A 394 9.13 0.61 7.81
C SER A 394 10.05 1.48 6.95
N ARG A 395 10.63 2.55 7.51
CA ARG A 395 11.61 3.40 6.81
C ARG A 395 12.88 2.63 6.45
N ASP A 396 13.40 1.82 7.36
CA ASP A 396 14.58 1.01 7.08
C ASP A 396 14.30 -0.06 6.02
N LEU A 397 13.11 -0.69 6.04
CA LEU A 397 12.70 -1.61 4.98
C LEU A 397 12.59 -0.91 3.62
N ARG A 398 12.02 0.30 3.56
CA ARG A 398 11.98 1.11 2.33
C ARG A 398 13.37 1.51 1.85
N ARG A 399 14.30 1.79 2.78
CA ARG A 399 15.70 2.05 2.45
C ARG A 399 16.35 0.81 1.83
N LEU A 400 16.21 -0.37 2.45
CA LEU A 400 16.73 -1.63 1.92
C LEU A 400 16.12 -1.96 0.55
N GLU A 401 14.82 -1.71 0.37
CA GLU A 401 14.15 -1.87 -0.94
C GLU A 401 14.82 -1.03 -2.03
N GLY A 402 15.14 0.23 -1.71
CA GLY A 402 15.86 1.12 -2.61
C GLY A 402 17.29 0.67 -2.92
N VAL A 403 17.99 0.02 -1.98
CA VAL A 403 19.32 -0.57 -2.21
C VAL A 403 19.24 -1.80 -3.09
N ASN A 404 18.38 -2.76 -2.77
CA ASN A 404 18.36 -4.06 -3.45
C ASN A 404 17.62 -4.04 -4.79
N ARG A 405 17.02 -2.91 -5.17
CA ARG A 405 16.39 -2.76 -6.50
C ARG A 405 17.42 -2.55 -7.61
N SER A 406 18.51 -1.79 -7.38
CA SER A 406 19.47 -1.48 -8.44
C SER A 406 20.27 -2.70 -8.93
N PRO A 407 20.74 -3.65 -8.08
CA PRO A 407 21.50 -4.81 -8.56
C PRO A 407 20.71 -5.66 -9.54
N VAL A 408 19.39 -5.80 -9.36
CA VAL A 408 18.54 -6.52 -10.32
C VAL A 408 18.58 -5.87 -11.70
N LEU A 409 18.51 -4.54 -11.76
CA LEU A 409 18.54 -3.78 -13.01
C LEU A 409 19.93 -3.76 -13.66
N SER A 410 20.98 -3.55 -12.87
CA SER A 410 22.36 -3.57 -13.36
C SER A 410 22.73 -4.94 -13.92
N HIS A 411 22.43 -6.01 -13.19
CA HIS A 411 22.69 -7.39 -13.65
C HIS A 411 21.96 -7.71 -14.96
N PHE A 412 20.73 -7.21 -15.11
CA PHE A 412 19.96 -7.34 -16.33
C PHE A 412 20.61 -6.60 -17.51
N SER A 413 21.09 -5.38 -17.28
CA SER A 413 21.80 -4.55 -18.26
C SER A 413 23.12 -5.21 -18.70
N ASP A 414 23.94 -5.65 -17.73
CA ASP A 414 25.22 -6.31 -17.97
C ASP A 414 25.07 -7.60 -18.77
N THR A 415 23.99 -8.34 -18.51
CA THR A 415 23.68 -9.58 -19.25
C THR A 415 23.35 -9.29 -20.70
N LEU A 416 22.59 -8.22 -20.97
CA LEU A 416 22.23 -7.82 -22.33
C LEU A 416 23.45 -7.32 -23.10
N MET A 417 24.29 -6.47 -22.50
CA MET A 417 25.54 -5.99 -23.11
C MET A 417 26.54 -7.14 -23.34
N GLY A 418 26.63 -8.07 -22.39
CA GLY A 418 27.55 -9.20 -22.43
C GLY A 418 27.01 -10.47 -23.11
N LEU A 419 25.83 -10.41 -23.73
CA LEU A 419 25.05 -11.59 -24.12
C LEU A 419 25.84 -12.57 -25.01
N VAL A 420 26.54 -12.04 -26.01
CA VAL A 420 27.35 -12.83 -26.95
C VAL A 420 28.50 -13.53 -26.21
N THR A 421 29.15 -12.82 -25.29
CA THR A 421 30.24 -13.38 -24.48
C THR A 421 29.72 -14.46 -23.53
N ILE A 422 28.62 -14.19 -22.82
CA ILE A 422 28.01 -15.15 -21.89
C ILE A 422 27.68 -16.47 -22.59
N ARG A 423 27.10 -16.40 -23.79
CA ARG A 423 26.79 -17.58 -24.61
C ARG A 423 28.02 -18.27 -25.17
N ALA A 424 29.02 -17.52 -25.63
CA ALA A 424 30.26 -18.09 -26.13
C ALA A 424 30.97 -18.96 -25.07
N TYR A 425 30.90 -18.53 -23.80
CA TYR A 425 31.44 -19.26 -22.65
C TYR A 425 30.45 -20.25 -22.00
N LYS A 426 29.20 -20.33 -22.48
CA LYS A 426 28.14 -21.19 -21.94
C LYS A 426 27.87 -20.97 -20.44
N ARG A 427 27.74 -19.69 -20.04
CA ARG A 427 27.56 -19.27 -18.64
C ARG A 427 26.16 -18.71 -18.33
N GLU A 428 25.18 -18.92 -19.21
CA GLU A 428 23.78 -18.49 -19.08
C GLU A 428 23.19 -18.92 -17.73
N ASP A 429 23.30 -20.21 -17.38
CA ASP A 429 22.76 -20.74 -16.12
C ASP A 429 23.36 -20.07 -14.86
N ALA A 430 24.64 -19.67 -14.92
CA ALA A 430 25.29 -18.98 -13.82
C ALA A 430 24.75 -17.55 -13.66
N PHE A 431 24.55 -16.85 -14.77
CA PHE A 431 23.97 -15.52 -14.81
C PHE A 431 22.49 -15.52 -14.40
N LEU A 432 21.71 -16.51 -14.84
CA LEU A 432 20.33 -16.71 -14.41
C LEU A 432 20.23 -16.99 -12.90
N LYS A 433 21.11 -17.82 -12.34
CA LYS A 433 21.16 -18.05 -10.88
C LYS A 433 21.51 -16.78 -10.11
N ALA A 434 22.41 -15.95 -10.63
CA ALA A 434 22.72 -14.65 -10.03
C ALA A 434 21.52 -13.71 -10.03
N LEU A 435 20.75 -13.65 -11.14
CA LEU A 435 19.49 -12.91 -11.20
C LEU A 435 18.51 -13.40 -10.13
N TYR A 436 18.31 -14.72 -10.00
CA TYR A 436 17.42 -15.26 -8.99
C TYR A 436 17.82 -14.84 -7.58
N ARG A 437 19.12 -14.83 -7.26
CA ARG A 437 19.59 -14.34 -5.96
C ARG A 437 19.25 -12.86 -5.74
N TYR A 438 19.58 -11.98 -6.69
CA TYR A 438 19.26 -10.55 -6.55
C TYR A 438 17.76 -10.29 -6.45
N GLN A 439 16.95 -11.01 -7.22
CA GLN A 439 15.49 -10.91 -7.17
C GLN A 439 14.95 -11.46 -5.84
N ASP A 440 15.50 -12.56 -5.33
CA ASP A 440 15.11 -13.13 -4.03
C ASP A 440 15.47 -12.19 -2.87
N ASP A 441 16.64 -11.55 -2.90
CA ASP A 441 17.03 -10.53 -1.90
C ASP A 441 16.07 -9.33 -1.92
N HIS A 442 15.64 -8.89 -3.11
CA HIS A 442 14.61 -7.86 -3.26
C HIS A 442 13.23 -8.34 -2.78
N ASN A 443 12.87 -9.59 -3.07
CA ASN A 443 11.59 -10.19 -2.68
C ASN A 443 11.50 -10.40 -1.16
N GLN A 444 12.59 -10.72 -0.47
CA GLN A 444 12.64 -10.81 1.01
C GLN A 444 12.25 -9.48 1.67
N ILE A 445 12.74 -8.37 1.12
CA ILE A 445 12.38 -7.03 1.58
C ILE A 445 10.90 -6.76 1.33
N TRP A 446 10.42 -7.02 0.11
CA TRP A 446 9.00 -6.82 -0.24
C TRP A 446 8.06 -7.65 0.64
N PHE A 447 8.41 -8.92 0.89
CA PHE A 447 7.70 -9.78 1.83
C PHE A 447 7.68 -9.20 3.24
N SER A 448 8.79 -8.62 3.69
CA SER A 448 8.91 -7.97 4.99
C SER A 448 8.09 -6.66 5.08
N ILE A 449 8.09 -5.84 4.02
CA ILE A 449 7.26 -4.62 3.92
C ILE A 449 5.78 -4.99 3.98
N LEU A 450 5.37 -6.01 3.22
CA LEU A 450 4.00 -6.49 3.20
C LEU A 450 3.60 -6.99 4.60
N SER A 451 4.40 -7.88 5.18
CA SER A 451 4.14 -8.48 6.49
C SER A 451 4.07 -7.45 7.62
N THR A 452 4.98 -6.46 7.65
CA THR A 452 4.97 -5.38 8.66
C THR A 452 3.78 -4.43 8.48
N THR A 453 3.38 -4.12 7.24
CA THR A 453 2.20 -3.28 6.99
C THR A 453 0.92 -3.98 7.46
N ARG A 454 0.79 -5.30 7.23
CA ARG A 454 -0.34 -6.10 7.75
C ARG A 454 -0.30 -6.22 9.27
N TRP A 455 0.89 -6.33 9.86
CA TRP A 455 1.06 -6.30 11.30
C TRP A 455 0.43 -5.03 11.89
N LEU A 456 0.74 -3.85 11.34
CA LEU A 456 0.17 -2.58 11.81
C LEU A 456 -1.35 -2.55 11.64
N GLY A 457 -1.83 -2.87 10.43
CA GLY A 457 -3.26 -2.84 10.11
C GLY A 457 -4.08 -3.67 11.08
N VAL A 458 -3.69 -4.93 11.32
CA VAL A 458 -4.41 -5.80 12.25
C VAL A 458 -4.47 -5.21 13.65
N ARG A 459 -3.40 -4.61 14.18
CA ARG A 459 -3.44 -4.04 15.55
C ARG A 459 -4.39 -2.85 15.63
N LEU A 460 -4.33 -1.95 14.64
CA LEU A 460 -5.21 -0.77 14.61
C LEU A 460 -6.68 -1.21 14.53
N ASP A 461 -7.01 -2.14 13.63
CA ASP A 461 -8.37 -2.66 13.48
C ASP A 461 -8.82 -3.40 14.75
N MET A 462 -7.96 -4.20 15.38
CA MET A 462 -8.30 -4.89 16.64
C MET A 462 -8.59 -3.90 17.78
N ILE A 463 -7.86 -2.80 17.85
CA ILE A 463 -8.15 -1.73 18.82
C ILE A 463 -9.49 -1.07 18.48
N CYS A 464 -9.75 -0.75 17.21
CA CYS A 464 -11.05 -0.22 16.78
C CYS A 464 -12.21 -1.15 17.12
N VAL A 465 -12.09 -2.45 16.83
CA VAL A 465 -13.10 -3.46 17.16
C VAL A 465 -13.32 -3.51 18.67
N SER A 466 -12.26 -3.54 19.47
CA SER A 466 -12.39 -3.53 20.93
C SER A 466 -13.09 -2.27 21.47
N PHE A 467 -12.81 -1.12 20.86
CA PHE A 467 -13.44 0.15 21.20
C PHE A 467 -14.93 0.15 20.85
N VAL A 468 -15.28 -0.25 19.62
CA VAL A 468 -16.67 -0.35 19.16
C VAL A 468 -17.46 -1.34 20.02
N THR A 469 -16.89 -2.51 20.31
CA THR A 469 -17.50 -3.50 21.21
C THR A 469 -17.79 -2.89 22.58
N SER A 470 -16.81 -2.19 23.17
CA SER A 470 -16.99 -1.53 24.46
C SER A 470 -18.10 -0.48 24.43
N VAL A 471 -18.16 0.35 23.38
CA VAL A 471 -19.18 1.40 23.22
C VAL A 471 -20.57 0.80 23.04
N VAL A 472 -20.73 -0.21 22.19
CA VAL A 472 -22.05 -0.83 21.92
C VAL A 472 -22.61 -1.50 23.17
N PHE A 473 -21.81 -2.28 23.90
CA PHE A 473 -22.28 -2.93 25.13
C PHE A 473 -22.52 -1.92 26.26
N LEU A 474 -21.71 -0.87 26.38
CA LEU A 474 -21.94 0.20 27.35
C LEU A 474 -23.26 0.94 27.07
N ALA A 475 -23.55 1.24 25.81
CA ALA A 475 -24.81 1.88 25.41
C ALA A 475 -26.02 1.05 25.87
N ILE A 476 -26.01 -0.26 25.59
CA ILE A 476 -27.08 -1.19 26.00
C ILE A 476 -27.20 -1.26 27.54
N ALA A 477 -26.07 -1.33 28.25
CA ALA A 477 -26.06 -1.40 29.72
C ALA A 477 -26.66 -0.13 30.37
N THR A 478 -26.34 1.06 29.84
CA THR A 478 -26.89 2.32 30.36
C THR A 478 -28.41 2.43 30.17
N GLN A 479 -28.92 1.93 29.05
CA GLN A 479 -30.36 1.95 28.75
C GLN A 479 -31.13 0.91 29.59
N SER A 480 -30.56 -0.28 29.81
CA SER A 480 -31.13 -1.30 30.69
C SER A 480 -31.22 -0.85 32.16
N GLY A 481 -30.21 -0.11 32.64
CA GLY A 481 -30.21 0.46 33.99
C GLY A 481 -31.27 1.54 34.22
N SER A 482 -31.57 2.35 33.19
CA SER A 482 -32.60 3.39 33.27
C SER A 482 -34.03 2.84 33.30
N GLY A 483 -34.27 1.64 32.76
CA GLY A 483 -35.59 0.99 32.77
C GLY A 483 -36.02 0.44 34.14
N LYS A 484 -35.06 0.16 35.05
CA LYS A 484 -35.37 -0.34 36.41
C LYS A 484 -35.66 0.75 37.44
N SER A 485 -35.57 2.03 37.07
CA SER A 485 -35.73 3.18 37.97
C SER A 485 -37.02 3.98 37.73
N ARG A 486 -38.00 3.43 37.00
CA ARG A 486 -39.30 4.06 36.77
C ARG A 486 -40.44 3.28 37.41
#